data_AF-A0A378V119-F1
#
_entry.id   AF-A0A378V119-F1
#
_cell.length_a   1.000
_cell.length_b   1.000
_cell.length_c   1.000
_cell.angle_alpha   90.00
_cell.angle_beta   90.00
_cell.angle_gamma   90.00
#
_symmetry.space_group_name_H-M   'P 1'
#
loop_
_entity.id
_entity.type
_entity.pdbx_description
1 polymer ?
#
loop_
_entity_poly.entity_id
_entity_poly.type
_entity_poly.pdbx_seq_one_letter_code
_entity_poly.pdbx_strand_id
1 'polypeptide(L)'
;MVREVIDFDATLDHPCPDIWEILQTPDRYPRFFRGLGSCEQISDQAQQYEMRFTTPRGTVVVHEMHLTVRRAGREMLLHATQMPDSCVSIRLTPGRTTLASR
;
A
#
# COMPACT_ATOMS: atom_id res chain seq x y z
N MET A 1 -23.90 -10.32 4.36
CA MET A 1 -22.47 -10.67 4.44
C MET A 1 -21.75 -9.46 5.01
N VAL A 2 -21.18 -9.56 6.21
CA VAL A 2 -20.47 -8.44 6.84
C VAL A 2 -19.08 -8.40 6.23
N ARG A 3 -18.77 -7.30 5.55
CA ARG A 3 -17.42 -7.02 5.07
C ARG A 3 -16.73 -6.31 6.21
N GLU A 4 -15.81 -6.99 6.88
CA GLU A 4 -14.98 -6.33 7.89
C GLU A 4 -14.14 -5.26 7.18
N VAL A 5 -14.34 -4.01 7.60
CA VAL A 5 -13.58 -2.87 7.09
C VAL A 5 -12.69 -2.40 8.22
N ILE A 6 -11.39 -2.40 7.96
CA ILE A 6 -10.41 -1.77 8.83
C ILE A 6 -10.08 -0.43 8.19
N ASP A 7 -10.48 0.65 8.87
CA ASP A 7 -10.16 2.02 8.48
C ASP A 7 -9.17 2.62 9.48
N PHE A 8 -8.14 3.29 8.97
CA PHE A 8 -7.09 3.86 9.78
C PHE A 8 -6.44 5.05 9.08
N ASP A 9 -6.33 6.15 9.83
CA ASP A 9 -5.63 7.35 9.41
C ASP A 9 -4.32 7.51 10.18
N ALA A 10 -3.25 7.87 9.46
CA ALA A 10 -1.98 8.29 10.04
C ALA A 10 -1.50 9.60 9.44
N THR A 11 -0.94 10.46 10.29
CA THR A 11 -0.18 11.63 9.85
C THR A 11 1.29 11.23 9.71
N LEU A 12 1.87 11.50 8.54
CA LEU A 12 3.28 11.29 8.26
C LEU A 12 3.95 12.67 8.11
N ASP A 13 5.09 12.87 8.76
CA ASP A 13 5.87 14.12 8.69
C ASP A 13 6.65 14.26 7.37
N HIS A 14 6.12 13.73 6.27
CA HIS A 14 6.74 13.66 4.96
C HIS A 14 5.81 14.25 3.90
N PRO A 15 6.34 14.97 2.91
CA PRO A 15 5.56 15.40 1.74
C PRO A 15 4.86 14.22 1.05
N CYS A 16 3.63 14.44 0.56
CA CYS A 16 2.91 13.43 -0.22
C CYS A 16 3.71 12.87 -1.41
N PRO A 17 4.50 13.67 -2.17
CA PRO A 17 5.35 13.14 -3.24
C PRO A 17 6.32 12.05 -2.79
N ASP A 18 6.94 12.21 -1.60
CA ASP A 18 7.94 11.26 -1.10
C ASP A 18 7.28 9.94 -0.69
N ILE A 19 6.13 10.02 -0.02
CA ILE A 19 5.32 8.83 0.30
C ILE A 19 4.85 8.14 -0.99
N TRP A 20 4.47 8.93 -1.98
CA TRP A 20 4.04 8.41 -3.26
C TRP A 20 5.18 7.73 -4.03
N GLU A 21 6.42 8.22 -3.95
CA GLU A 21 7.58 7.52 -4.52
C GLU A 21 7.71 6.11 -3.95
N ILE A 22 7.54 5.95 -2.64
CA ILE A 22 7.56 4.63 -1.98
C ILE A 22 6.42 3.76 -2.51
N LEU A 23 5.17 4.25 -2.49
CA LEU A 23 3.97 3.50 -2.95
C LEU A 23 4.03 3.08 -4.42
N GLN A 24 4.86 3.73 -5.22
CA GLN A 24 5.05 3.41 -6.64
C GLN A 24 6.21 2.44 -6.89
N THR A 25 6.95 2.08 -5.86
CA THR A 25 8.20 1.31 -5.93
C THR A 25 8.11 0.09 -5.00
N PRO A 26 7.35 -0.95 -5.38
CA PRO A 26 6.96 -2.03 -4.48
C PRO A 26 8.14 -2.85 -3.94
N ASP A 27 9.23 -2.95 -4.70
CA ASP A 27 10.50 -3.57 -4.31
C ASP A 27 11.12 -2.92 -3.05
N ARG A 28 10.78 -1.66 -2.74
CA ARG A 28 11.24 -0.98 -1.53
C ARG A 28 10.38 -1.27 -0.30
N TYR A 29 9.18 -1.84 -0.46
CA TYR A 29 8.23 -2.02 0.64
C TYR A 29 8.80 -2.78 1.85
N PRO A 30 9.63 -3.83 1.72
CA PRO A 30 10.18 -4.53 2.88
C PRO A 30 11.02 -3.64 3.82
N ARG A 31 11.51 -2.49 3.33
CA ARG A 31 12.24 -1.51 4.14
C ARG A 31 11.34 -0.64 5.00
N PHE A 32 10.08 -0.47 4.61
CA PHE A 32 9.12 0.45 5.23
C PHE A 32 7.99 -0.27 5.99
N PHE A 33 7.58 -1.45 5.55
CA PHE A 33 6.47 -2.20 6.14
C PHE A 33 6.98 -3.40 6.91
N ARG A 34 6.85 -3.37 8.25
CA ARG A 34 7.18 -4.52 9.09
C ARG A 34 6.27 -5.69 8.77
N GLY A 35 6.84 -6.89 8.71
CA GLY A 35 6.10 -8.11 8.40
C GLY A 35 5.90 -8.35 6.90
N LEU A 36 6.34 -7.44 6.02
CA LEU A 36 6.44 -7.71 4.60
C LEU A 36 7.87 -8.16 4.25
N GLY A 37 8.02 -9.38 3.77
CA GLY A 37 9.31 -9.97 3.40
C GLY A 37 9.76 -9.61 1.99
N SER A 38 8.84 -9.61 1.02
CA SER A 38 9.10 -9.14 -0.35
C SER A 38 7.81 -8.65 -1.01
N CYS A 39 7.98 -7.82 -2.04
CA CYS A 39 6.91 -7.40 -2.93
C CYS A 39 7.49 -7.28 -4.34
N GLU A 40 7.11 -8.20 -5.21
CA GLU A 40 7.70 -8.38 -6.53
C GLU A 40 6.62 -8.30 -7.60
N GLN A 41 6.93 -7.68 -8.73
CA GLN A 41 6.02 -7.68 -9.88
C GLN A 41 6.10 -9.04 -10.57
N ILE A 42 4.95 -9.68 -10.78
CA ILE A 42 4.89 -11.07 -11.30
C ILE A 42 4.37 -11.18 -12.73
N SER A 43 3.94 -10.07 -13.34
CA SER A 43 3.58 -10.07 -14.75
C SER A 43 4.13 -8.87 -15.49
N ASP A 44 4.25 -9.02 -16.80
CA ASP A 44 4.64 -7.93 -17.72
C ASP A 44 3.61 -6.79 -17.73
N GLN A 45 2.40 -7.04 -17.21
CA GLN A 45 1.43 -5.99 -16.92
C GLN A 45 1.80 -5.34 -15.59
N ALA A 46 2.13 -4.04 -15.61
CA ALA A 46 2.65 -3.24 -14.48
C ALA A 46 1.70 -3.04 -13.27
N GLN A 47 0.90 -4.05 -12.95
CA GLN A 47 -0.20 -3.99 -12.00
C GLN A 47 -0.34 -5.26 -11.16
N GLN A 48 0.38 -6.35 -11.45
CA GLN A 48 0.29 -7.57 -10.65
C GLN A 48 1.55 -7.78 -9.81
N TYR A 49 1.33 -7.97 -8.51
CA TYR A 49 2.39 -8.06 -7.52
C TYR A 49 2.18 -9.29 -6.64
N GLU A 50 3.26 -10.02 -6.37
CA GLU A 50 3.30 -11.03 -5.32
C GLU A 50 3.89 -10.40 -4.06
N MET A 51 3.15 -10.49 -2.96
CA MET A 51 3.56 -10.01 -1.66
C MET A 51 3.74 -11.18 -0.69
N ARG A 52 4.90 -11.22 -0.05
CA ARG A 52 5.22 -12.18 1.00
C ARG A 52 5.09 -11.51 2.36
N PHE A 53 4.23 -12.05 3.22
CA PHE A 53 4.01 -11.57 4.58
C PHE A 53 4.48 -12.59 5.59
N THR A 54 5.08 -12.14 6.69
CA THR A 54 5.33 -12.96 7.87
C THR A 54 4.26 -12.64 8.91
N THR A 55 3.46 -13.65 9.24
CA THR A 55 2.46 -13.55 10.30
C THR A 55 3.13 -13.41 11.68
N PRO A 56 2.42 -12.93 12.71
CA PRO A 56 2.95 -12.87 14.07
C PRO A 56 3.42 -14.23 14.63
N ARG A 57 2.96 -15.35 14.05
CA ARG A 57 3.37 -16.72 14.41
C ARG A 57 4.62 -17.19 13.65
N GLY A 58 5.23 -16.35 12.82
CA GLY A 58 6.38 -16.69 11.99
C GLY A 58 6.05 -17.44 10.70
N THR A 59 4.77 -17.73 10.42
CA THR A 59 4.35 -18.34 9.15
C THR A 59 4.45 -17.33 8.02
N VAL A 60 5.05 -17.73 6.89
CA VAL A 60 5.09 -16.92 5.67
C VAL A 60 3.86 -17.22 4.83
N VAL A 61 3.16 -16.17 4.41
CA VAL A 61 1.97 -16.21 3.55
C VAL A 61 2.27 -15.41 2.29
N VAL A 62 1.84 -15.92 1.14
CA VAL A 62 2.01 -15.28 -0.15
C VAL A 62 0.66 -14.85 -0.68
N HIS A 63 0.50 -13.59 -1.05
CA HIS A 63 -0.68 -13.07 -1.72
C HIS A 63 -0.33 -12.39 -3.02
N GLU A 64 -1.10 -12.69 -4.04
CA GLU A 64 -1.09 -11.95 -5.28
C GLU A 64 -2.07 -10.78 -5.20
N MET A 65 -1.62 -9.60 -5.59
CA MET A 65 -2.43 -8.39 -5.63
C MET A 65 -2.41 -7.76 -7.02
N HIS A 66 -3.56 -7.23 -7.41
CA HIS A 66 -3.76 -6.48 -8.64
C HIS A 66 -4.07 -5.02 -8.30
N LEU A 67 -3.25 -4.11 -8.82
CA LEU A 67 -3.44 -2.67 -8.75
C LEU A 67 -4.52 -2.25 -9.76
N THR A 68 -5.71 -1.89 -9.28
CA THR A 68 -6.85 -1.54 -10.13
C THR A 68 -7.02 -0.03 -10.34
N VAL A 69 -6.64 0.78 -9.37
CA VAL A 69 -6.68 2.25 -9.46
C VAL A 69 -5.36 2.84 -9.01
N ARG A 70 -4.80 3.73 -9.82
CA ARG A 70 -3.66 4.58 -9.46
C ARG A 70 -3.90 6.00 -9.94
N ARG A 71 -4.26 6.89 -9.02
CA ARG A 71 -4.29 8.34 -9.24
C ARG A 71 -3.04 8.92 -8.60
N ALA A 72 -2.06 9.24 -9.44
CA ALA A 72 -0.75 9.72 -8.99
C ALA A 72 -0.86 10.84 -7.93
N GLY A 73 -0.20 10.64 -6.80
CA GLY A 73 -0.16 11.56 -5.67
C GLY A 73 -1.46 11.66 -4.86
N ARG A 74 -2.46 10.80 -5.09
CA ARG A 74 -3.78 10.92 -4.43
C ARG A 74 -4.35 9.61 -3.92
N GLU A 75 -4.47 8.60 -4.78
CA GLU A 75 -5.25 7.40 -4.46
C GLU A 75 -4.67 6.15 -5.14
N MET A 76 -4.62 5.06 -4.39
CA MET A 76 -4.21 3.75 -4.86
C MET A 76 -5.20 2.68 -4.36
N LEU A 77 -5.63 1.78 -5.24
CA LEU A 77 -6.50 0.65 -4.90
C LEU A 77 -5.87 -0.66 -5.37
N LEU A 78 -5.71 -1.60 -4.44
CA LEU A 78 -5.18 -2.93 -4.66
C LEU A 78 -6.24 -3.97 -4.31
N HIS A 79 -6.38 -5.00 -5.13
CA HIS A 79 -7.26 -6.15 -4.87
C HIS A 79 -6.42 -7.41 -4.71
N ALA A 80 -6.75 -8.26 -3.74
CA ALA A 80 -6.16 -9.58 -3.68
C ALA A 80 -6.80 -10.47 -4.75
N THR A 81 -6.00 -11.07 -5.64
CA THR A 81 -6.53 -11.89 -6.74
C THR A 81 -7.19 -13.17 -6.22
N GLN A 82 -6.67 -13.71 -5.13
CA GLN A 82 -7.15 -14.93 -4.47
C GLN A 82 -8.33 -14.68 -3.53
N MET A 83 -8.68 -13.43 -3.24
CA MET A 83 -9.71 -13.05 -2.28
C MET A 83 -10.57 -11.92 -2.87
N PRO A 84 -11.64 -12.23 -3.62
CA PRO A 84 -12.39 -11.25 -4.42
C PRO A 84 -12.94 -10.05 -3.64
N ASP A 85 -13.26 -10.24 -2.36
CA ASP A 85 -13.84 -9.21 -1.49
C ASP A 85 -12.79 -8.43 -0.67
N SER A 86 -11.50 -8.77 -0.82
CA SER A 86 -10.40 -8.16 -0.10
C SER A 86 -9.68 -7.13 -0.97
N CYS A 87 -9.70 -5.88 -0.50
CA CYS A 87 -9.00 -4.78 -1.15
C CYS A 87 -8.36 -3.85 -0.14
N VAL A 88 -7.30 -3.16 -0.56
CA VAL A 88 -6.64 -2.10 0.20
C VAL A 88 -6.77 -0.80 -0.58
N SER A 89 -7.37 0.21 0.04
CA SER A 89 -7.47 1.56 -0.50
C SER A 89 -6.55 2.48 0.28
N ILE A 90 -5.68 3.22 -0.41
CA ILE A 90 -4.77 4.19 0.19
C ILE A 90 -5.09 5.55 -0.40
N ARG A 91 -5.32 6.53 0.47
CA ARG A 91 -5.52 7.92 0.09
C ARG A 91 -4.49 8.81 0.78
N LEU A 92 -3.80 9.62 0.00
CA LEU A 92 -2.92 10.66 0.53
C LEU A 92 -3.64 12.00 0.46
N THR A 93 -3.66 12.70 1.58
CA THR A 93 -4.12 14.09 1.67
C THR A 93 -2.94 14.97 2.10
N PRO A 94 -2.73 16.14 1.47
CA PRO A 94 -1.70 17.05 1.94
C PRO A 94 -2.00 17.48 3.38
N GLY A 95 -1.00 17.37 4.26
CA GLY A 95 -1.07 17.95 5.59
C GLY A 95 -1.26 19.47 5.49
N ARG A 96 -2.04 20.06 6.40
CA ARG A 96 -2.10 21.52 6.55
C ARG A 96 -0.71 22.04 6.94
N THR A 97 0.04 22.57 5.98
CA THR A 97 1.22 23.39 6.29
C THR A 97 0.71 24.72 6.84
N THR A 98 0.71 24.88 8.17
CA THR A 98 0.52 26.20 8.79
C THR A 98 1.76 27.02 8.46
N LEU A 99 1.67 27.88 7.45
CA LEU A 99 2.64 28.95 7.21
C LEU A 99 2.50 29.94 8.39
N ALA A 100 3.32 29.78 9.43
CA ALA A 100 3.52 30.83 10.40
C ALA A 100 4.35 31.94 9.72
N SER A 101 3.67 32.98 9.23
CA SER A 101 4.33 34.25 8.88
C SER A 101 4.88 34.88 10.16
N ARG A 102 6.19 35.10 10.21
CA ARG A 102 6.82 36.00 11.18
C ARG A 102 6.74 37.44 10.70
#